data_AF-A0A2I0WJW3-F1
#
_entry.id   AF-A0A2I0WJW3-F1
#
_cell.length_a   1.000
_cell.length_b   1.000
_cell.length_c   1.000
_cell.angle_alpha   90.00
_cell.angle_beta   90.00
_cell.angle_gamma   90.00
#
_symmetry.space_group_name_H-M   'P 1'
#
loop_
_entity.id
_entity.type
_entity.pdbx_description
1 polymer ?
#
loop_
_entity_poly.entity_id
_entity_poly.type
_entity_poly.pdbx_seq_one_letter_code
_entity_poly.pdbx_strand_id
1 'polypeptide(L)'
;MIMKLDIAKAYDNIDWNFSYKMLTLFGFDLTFINLIKACIESPFFSIIVNGNSHGYFQSSHGLRQGDPMSPAIFIIAADYLSRGLTNLFFNCRSLLF
;
A
#
# COMPACT_ATOMS: atom_id res chain seq x y z
N MET A 1 -5.48 22.23 17.14
CA MET A 1 -6.17 20.92 17.25
C MET A 1 -5.21 19.85 16.77
N ILE A 2 -5.01 18.79 17.56
CA ILE A 2 -4.16 17.65 17.20
C ILE A 2 -5.10 16.47 16.92
N MET A 3 -5.01 15.89 15.73
CA MET A 3 -5.77 14.68 15.35
C MET A 3 -4.77 13.55 15.16
N LYS A 4 -4.97 12.44 15.87
CA LYS A 4 -4.20 11.21 15.66
C LYS A 4 -4.98 10.32 14.71
N LEU A 5 -4.35 9.94 13.60
CA LEU A 5 -4.88 8.98 12.63
C LEU A 5 -4.12 7.67 12.79
N ASP A 6 -4.85 6.57 12.90
CA ASP A 6 -4.30 5.22 12.92
C ASP A 6 -4.85 4.44 11.73
N ILE A 7 -3.98 3.67 11.06
CA ILE A 7 -4.33 2.91 9.87
C ILE A 7 -4.55 1.46 10.29
N ALA A 8 -5.81 1.04 10.34
CA ALA A 8 -6.15 -0.33 10.65
C ALA A 8 -5.52 -1.28 9.62
N LYS A 9 -4.80 -2.30 10.12
CA LYS A 9 -4.15 -3.34 9.29
C LYS A 9 -3.42 -2.76 8.08
N ALA A 10 -2.53 -1.82 8.33
CA ALA A 10 -1.94 -0.96 7.31
C ALA A 10 -1.28 -1.72 6.15
N TYR A 11 -0.62 -2.85 6.43
CA TYR A 11 -0.05 -3.71 5.39
C TYR A 11 -1.14 -4.45 4.60
N ASP A 12 -2.10 -5.06 5.30
CA ASP A 12 -3.14 -5.86 4.66
C ASP A 12 -4.04 -5.00 3.77
N ASN A 13 -4.30 -3.74 4.13
CA ASN A 13 -5.31 -2.91 3.45
C ASN A 13 -4.77 -2.05 2.29
N ILE A 14 -3.49 -2.16 1.92
CA ILE A 14 -2.96 -1.40 0.79
C ILE A 14 -3.53 -1.89 -0.54
N ASP A 15 -4.13 -1.00 -1.31
CA ASP A 15 -4.52 -1.29 -2.68
C ASP A 15 -3.30 -1.31 -3.61
N TRP A 16 -3.21 -2.34 -4.46
CA TRP A 16 -2.10 -2.52 -5.38
C TRP A 16 -2.12 -1.50 -6.52
N ASN A 17 -3.30 -1.15 -7.04
CA ASN A 17 -3.41 -0.14 -8.10
C ASN A 17 -2.99 1.24 -7.60
N PHE A 18 -3.33 1.58 -6.36
CA PHE A 18 -2.80 2.76 -5.67
C PHE A 18 -1.27 2.71 -5.62
N SER A 19 -0.70 1.55 -5.27
CA SER A 19 0.75 1.36 -5.20
C SER A 19 1.45 1.54 -6.56
N TYR A 20 0.88 1.04 -7.65
CA TYR A 20 1.46 1.23 -8.98
C TYR A 20 1.34 2.67 -9.46
N LYS A 21 0.19 3.32 -9.20
CA LYS A 21 -0.04 4.72 -9.55
C LYS A 21 0.91 5.64 -8.79
N MET A 22 1.10 5.44 -7.49
CA MET A 22 2.00 6.28 -6.70
C MET A 22 3.44 6.17 -7.21
N LEU A 23 3.92 4.95 -7.51
CA LEU A 23 5.27 4.74 -8.04
C LEU A 23 5.45 5.42 -9.40
N THR A 24 4.44 5.36 -10.26
CA THR A 24 4.42 6.08 -11.55
C THR A 24 4.53 7.59 -11.32
N LEU A 25 3.78 8.14 -10.36
CA LEU A 25 3.78 9.57 -10.04
C LEU A 25 5.08 10.04 -9.37
N PHE A 26 5.78 9.15 -8.67
CA PHE A 26 7.13 9.42 -8.15
C PHE A 26 8.22 9.36 -9.24
N GLY A 27 7.88 8.95 -10.47
CA GLY A 27 8.80 8.93 -11.60
C GLY A 27 9.63 7.65 -11.72
N PHE A 28 9.23 6.55 -11.06
CA PHE A 28 9.87 5.27 -11.26
C PHE A 28 9.62 4.74 -12.67
N ASP A 29 10.62 4.04 -13.22
CA ASP A 29 10.50 3.46 -14.55
C ASP A 29 9.52 2.28 -14.57
N LEU A 30 8.93 2.02 -15.74
CA LEU A 30 7.93 0.97 -15.90
C LEU A 30 8.49 -0.43 -15.63
N THR A 31 9.79 -0.66 -15.88
CA THR A 31 10.44 -1.96 -15.63
C THR A 31 10.49 -2.24 -14.14
N PHE A 32 10.91 -1.25 -13.34
CA PHE A 32 10.91 -1.34 -11.89
C PHE A 32 9.51 -1.54 -11.32
N ILE A 33 8.51 -0.81 -11.84
CA ILE A 33 7.11 -0.98 -11.42
C ILE A 33 6.61 -2.38 -11.72
N ASN A 34 6.94 -2.93 -12.89
CA ASN A 34 6.57 -4.31 -13.26
C ASN A 34 7.25 -5.36 -12.37
N LEU A 35 8.50 -5.12 -11.94
CA LEU A 35 9.18 -5.98 -10.96
C LEU A 35 8.45 -5.95 -9.61
N ILE A 36 8.11 -4.76 -9.11
CA ILE A 36 7.32 -4.63 -7.87
C ILE A 36 5.97 -5.33 -8.02
N LYS A 37 5.29 -5.15 -9.15
CA LYS A 37 4.02 -5.81 -9.43
C LYS A 37 4.14 -7.32 -9.35
N ALA A 38 5.14 -7.90 -10.03
CA ALA A 38 5.41 -9.33 -9.96
C ALA A 38 5.69 -9.81 -8.52
N CYS A 39 6.44 -9.05 -7.73
CA CYS A 39 6.73 -9.40 -6.33
C CYS A 39 5.46 -9.40 -5.46
N ILE A 40 4.64 -8.35 -5.55
CA ILE A 40 3.45 -8.18 -4.72
C ILE A 40 2.33 -9.16 -5.10
N GLU A 41 2.16 -9.48 -6.39
CA GLU A 41 1.09 -10.35 -6.90
C GLU A 41 1.45 -11.85 -6.83
N SER A 42 2.73 -12.20 -6.68
CA SER A 42 3.21 -13.59 -6.64
C SER A 42 2.75 -14.47 -5.46
N PRO A 43 2.56 -13.97 -4.22
CA PRO A 43 2.37 -14.86 -3.08
C PRO A 43 0.98 -15.49 -3.07
N PHE A 44 0.96 -16.81 -2.84
CA PHE A 44 -0.23 -17.58 -2.55
C PHE A 44 -0.34 -17.82 -1.04
N PHE A 45 -1.58 -17.86 -0.56
CA PHE A 45 -1.94 -18.08 0.82
C PHE A 45 -2.74 -19.38 0.95
N SER A 46 -2.60 -20.04 2.09
CA SER A 46 -3.38 -21.22 2.47
C SER A 46 -3.89 -21.04 3.90
N ILE A 47 -5.06 -21.60 4.21
CA ILE A 47 -5.60 -21.54 5.58
C ILE A 47 -5.18 -22.81 6.31
N ILE A 48 -4.64 -22.67 7.52
CA ILE A 48 -4.34 -23.81 8.38
C ILE A 48 -5.57 -24.11 9.24
N VAL A 49 -6.14 -25.31 9.11
CA VAL A 49 -7.25 -25.81 9.93
C VAL A 49 -6.80 -27.08 10.63
N ASN A 50 -6.87 -27.10 11.96
CA ASN A 50 -6.42 -28.23 12.78
C ASN A 50 -4.98 -28.71 12.47
N GLY A 51 -4.08 -27.77 12.16
CA GLY A 51 -2.67 -28.06 11.83
C GLY A 51 -2.41 -28.49 10.39
N ASN A 52 -3.44 -28.73 9.58
CA ASN A 52 -3.31 -29.06 8.17
C ASN A 52 -3.56 -27.83 7.29
N SER A 53 -2.78 -27.68 6.22
CA SER A 53 -2.99 -26.62 5.22
C SER A 53 -4.14 -27.00 4.28
N HIS A 54 -5.06 -26.07 4.06
CA HIS A 54 -6.25 -26.23 3.22
C HIS A 54 -6.37 -25.08 2.22
N GLY A 55 -6.45 -25.45 0.94
CA GLY A 55 -6.67 -24.53 -0.17
C GLY A 55 -5.47 -23.63 -0.47
N TYR A 56 -5.45 -23.11 -1.69
CA TYR A 56 -4.54 -22.05 -2.10
C TYR A 56 -5.35 -20.95 -2.76
N PHE A 57 -5.12 -19.70 -2.35
CA PHE A 57 -5.73 -18.53 -2.94
C PHE A 57 -4.70 -17.40 -3.01
N GLN A 58 -4.87 -16.51 -3.96
CA GLN A 58 -4.06 -15.29 -4.03
C GLN A 58 -4.73 -14.18 -3.25
N SER A 59 -3.93 -13.27 -2.69
CA SER A 59 -4.49 -12.00 -2.23
C SER A 59 -4.81 -11.12 -3.44
N SER A 60 -5.76 -10.20 -3.27
CA SER A 60 -6.06 -9.15 -4.25
C SER A 60 -5.58 -7.76 -3.79
N HIS A 61 -5.09 -7.66 -2.56
CA HIS A 61 -4.62 -6.44 -1.94
C HIS A 61 -3.61 -6.74 -0.84
N GLY A 62 -2.98 -5.71 -0.32
CA GLY A 62 -2.09 -5.77 0.82
C GLY A 62 -0.65 -6.13 0.49
N LEU A 63 0.24 -5.79 1.40
CA LEU A 63 1.66 -6.08 1.33
C LEU A 63 1.99 -7.22 2.29
N ARG A 64 2.90 -8.10 1.88
CA ARG A 64 3.26 -9.28 2.68
C ARG A 64 4.07 -8.85 3.90
N GLN A 65 3.53 -9.07 5.09
CA GLN A 65 4.31 -8.84 6.30
C GLN A 65 5.49 -9.83 6.37
N GLY A 66 6.69 -9.30 6.64
CA GLY A 66 7.93 -10.07 6.62
C GLY A 66 8.64 -10.15 5.25
N ASP A 67 8.06 -9.59 4.19
CA ASP A 67 8.77 -9.34 2.95
C ASP A 67 9.66 -8.08 3.10
N PRO A 68 10.98 -8.16 2.79
CA PRO A 68 11.90 -7.03 2.87
C PRO A 68 11.47 -5.80 2.06
N MET A 69 10.73 -5.96 0.96
CA MET A 69 10.29 -4.83 0.12
C MET A 69 9.07 -4.10 0.68
N SER A 70 8.22 -4.81 1.40
CA SER A 70 6.93 -4.30 1.88
C SER A 70 7.04 -3.03 2.74
N PRO A 71 8.00 -2.88 3.68
CA PRO A 71 8.19 -1.64 4.43
C PRO A 71 8.54 -0.43 3.56
N ALA A 72 9.35 -0.60 2.52
CA ALA A 72 9.75 0.49 1.63
C ALA A 72 8.56 0.99 0.80
N ILE A 73 7.77 0.05 0.24
CA ILE A 73 6.56 0.37 -0.50
C ILE A 73 5.55 1.08 0.41
N PHE A 74 5.39 0.61 1.66
CA PHE A 74 4.53 1.24 2.65
C PHE A 74 4.93 2.68 2.95
N ILE A 75 6.23 2.96 3.14
CA ILE A 75 6.73 4.32 3.40
C ILE A 75 6.41 5.26 2.24
N ILE A 76 6.63 4.81 1.00
CA ILE A 76 6.32 5.59 -0.20
C ILE A 76 4.82 5.89 -0.30
N ALA A 77 3.98 4.88 -0.02
CA ALA A 77 2.53 5.02 0.05
C ALA A 77 2.09 6.05 1.10
N ALA A 78 2.66 5.97 2.31
CA ALA A 78 2.35 6.88 3.39
C ALA A 78 2.80 8.33 3.09
N ASP A 79 3.96 8.52 2.46
CA ASP A 79 4.43 9.84 2.03
C ASP A 79 3.50 10.45 0.97
N TYR A 80 3.09 9.65 -0.03
CA TYR A 80 2.11 10.09 -1.03
C TYR A 80 0.79 10.52 -0.40
N LEU A 81 0.26 9.70 0.52
CA LEU A 81 -0.98 10.01 1.25
C LEU A 81 -0.84 11.29 2.07
N SER A 82 0.29 11.47 2.76
CA SER A 82 0.60 12.66 3.56
C SER A 82 0.61 13.93 2.71
N ARG A 83 1.25 13.90 1.54
CA ARG A 83 1.26 15.02 0.58
C ARG A 83 -0.15 15.32 0.06
N GLY A 84 -0.95 14.29 -0.24
CA GLY A 84 -2.34 14.44 -0.67
C GLY A 84 -3.21 15.12 0.40
N LEU A 85 -3.14 14.65 1.65
CA LEU A 85 -3.86 15.24 2.78
C LEU A 85 -3.42 16.69 3.03
N THR A 86 -2.13 16.96 2.92
CA THR A 86 -1.56 18.31 3.07
C THR A 86 -2.10 19.26 1.98
N ASN A 87 -2.14 18.81 0.73
CA ASN A 87 -2.68 19.59 -0.39
C ASN A 87 -4.18 19.87 -0.20
N LEU A 88 -4.97 18.86 0.18
CA LEU A 88 -6.38 19.03 0.51
C LEU A 88 -6.60 20.05 1.64
N PHE A 89 -5.77 20.00 2.69
CA PHE A 89 -5.85 20.95 3.79
C PHE A 89 -5.61 22.40 3.32
N PHE A 90 -4.60 22.63 2.49
CA PHE A 90 -4.34 23.97 1.94
C PHE A 90 -5.44 24.46 1.00
N ASN A 91 -5.96 23.60 0.12
CA ASN A 91 -7.04 23.98 -0.80
C ASN A 91 -8.35 24.29 -0.05
N CYS A 92 -8.72 23.49 0.94
CA CYS A 92 -9.91 23.77 1.77
C CYS A 92 -9.75 25.06 2.60
N ARG A 93 -8.53 25.39 3.03
CA ARG A 93 -8.27 26.64 3.76
C ARG A 93 -8.37 27.87 2.86
N SER A 94 -8.11 27.75 1.56
CA SER A 94 -8.32 28.84 0.58
C SER A 94 -9.79 29.16 0.33
N LEU A 95 -10.72 28.26 0.67
CA LEU A 95 -12.17 28.49 0.55
C LEU A 95 -12.79 29.18 1.77
N LEU A 96 -12.01 29.37 2.84
CA LEU A 96 -12.44 30.03 4.08
C LEU A 96 -11.93 31.47 4.22
N PHE A 97 -11.34 32.04 3.15
CA PHE A 97 -10.98 33.45 3.04
C PHE A 97 -11.36 33.99 1.67
#